data_AF-A0A366WZD4-F1
#
_entry.id   AF-A0A366WZD4-F1
#
_cell.length_a   1.000
_cell.length_b   1.000
_cell.length_c   1.000
_cell.angle_alpha   90.00
_cell.angle_beta   90.00
_cell.angle_gamma   90.00
#
_symmetry.space_group_name_H-M   'P 1'
#
loop_
_entity.id
_entity.type
_entity.pdbx_description
1 polymer ?
#
loop_
_entity_poly.entity_id
_entity_poly.type
_entity_poly.pdbx_seq_one_letter_code
_entity_poly.pdbx_strand_id
1 'polypeptide(L)'
;MAKARAAGLPNATLMREALGLTEARRRKPVPRVDPKLTFAIVRVGGNLNQLSRWINGAVKSGRASQIDALKVAARLVVIERQMAQIVAAHTGGGE
;
A
#
# COMPACT_ATOMS: atom_id res chain seq x y z
N MET A 1 29.49 -14.13 14.02
CA MET A 1 28.16 -13.54 14.33
C MET A 1 27.69 -12.48 13.32
N ALA A 2 28.53 -11.54 12.89
CA ALA A 2 28.12 -10.47 11.95
C ALA A 2 27.57 -10.98 10.59
N LYS A 3 28.23 -11.98 9.98
CA LYS A 3 27.83 -12.55 8.67
C LYS A 3 26.45 -13.22 8.69
N ALA A 4 26.11 -13.95 9.76
CA ALA A 4 24.81 -14.62 9.90
C ALA A 4 23.65 -13.61 10.06
N ARG A 5 23.85 -12.54 10.84
CA ARG A 5 22.87 -11.44 10.95
C ARG A 5 22.65 -10.73 9.61
N ALA A 6 23.73 -10.41 8.89
CA ALA A 6 23.63 -9.76 7.58
C ALA A 6 22.89 -10.63 6.55
N ALA A 7 23.06 -11.95 6.61
CA ALA A 7 22.37 -12.91 5.74
C ALA A 7 20.92 -13.21 6.17
N GLY A 8 20.47 -12.73 7.33
CA GLY A 8 19.15 -13.04 7.88
C GLY A 8 18.96 -14.53 8.23
N LEU A 9 20.06 -15.25 8.51
CA LEU A 9 20.07 -16.69 8.74
C LEU A 9 20.57 -17.01 10.16
N PRO A 10 20.05 -18.07 10.80
CA PRO A 10 20.67 -18.64 11.99
C PRO A 10 22.11 -19.06 11.69
N ASN A 11 23.03 -18.87 12.65
CA ASN A 11 24.45 -19.15 12.46
C ASN A 11 24.71 -20.62 12.07
N ALA A 12 23.96 -21.56 12.64
CA ALA A 12 24.03 -22.98 12.31
C ALA A 12 23.61 -23.28 10.86
N THR A 13 22.63 -22.55 10.32
CA THR A 13 22.21 -22.70 8.92
C THR A 13 23.28 -22.18 7.97
N LEU A 14 23.93 -21.06 8.31
CA LEU A 14 25.05 -20.52 7.53
C LEU A 14 26.28 -21.45 7.56
N MET A 15 26.55 -22.12 8.69
CA MET A 15 27.62 -23.12 8.80
C MET A 15 27.31 -24.38 7.98
N ARG A 16 26.06 -24.88 8.00
CA ARG A 16 25.66 -26.03 7.18
C ARG A 16 25.70 -25.72 5.69
N GLU A 17 25.33 -24.51 5.29
CA GLU A 17 25.46 -24.05 3.89
C GLU A 17 26.93 -23.94 3.45
N ALA A 18 27.82 -23.42 4.31
CA ALA A 18 29.26 -23.37 4.02
C ALA A 18 29.91 -24.75 3.86
N LEU A 19 29.32 -25.78 4.47
CA LEU A 19 29.72 -27.17 4.34
C LEU A 19 29.02 -27.90 3.18
N GLY A 20 28.19 -27.21 2.38
CA GLY A 20 27.45 -27.79 1.26
C GLY A 20 26.31 -28.74 1.68
N LEU A 21 25.93 -28.75 2.96
CA LEU A 21 24.93 -29.67 3.50
C LEU A 21 23.49 -29.20 3.26
N THR A 22 23.28 -27.90 3.03
CA THR A 22 21.96 -27.29 2.85
C THR A 22 22.05 -26.02 2.00
N GLU A 23 21.10 -25.77 1.10
CA GLU A 23 20.93 -24.44 0.48
C GLU A 23 19.98 -23.59 1.32
N ALA A 24 20.47 -22.47 1.85
CA ALA A 24 19.66 -21.62 2.70
C ALA A 24 18.80 -20.66 1.86
N ARG A 25 17.47 -20.85 1.93
CA ARG A 25 16.52 -19.91 1.31
C ARG A 25 16.54 -18.57 2.05
N ARG A 26 17.23 -17.59 1.47
CA ARG A 26 17.25 -16.20 1.99
C ARG A 26 15.89 -15.54 1.72
N ARG A 27 15.25 -14.98 2.74
CA ARG A 27 14.06 -14.14 2.55
C ARG A 27 14.48 -12.85 1.82
N LYS A 28 13.73 -12.46 0.78
CA LYS A 28 13.89 -11.13 0.20
C LYS A 28 13.59 -10.09 1.30
N PRO A 29 14.43 -9.06 1.48
CA PRO A 29 14.11 -7.95 2.35
C PRO A 29 12.73 -7.40 1.99
N VAL A 30 11.89 -7.15 2.99
CA VAL A 30 10.61 -6.47 2.76
C VAL A 30 10.92 -5.09 2.20
N PRO A 31 10.30 -4.67 1.08
CA PRO A 31 10.44 -3.32 0.57
C PRO A 31 10.17 -2.32 1.70
N ARG A 32 11.13 -1.44 1.98
CA ARG A 32 10.95 -0.37 2.94
C ARG A 32 10.22 0.77 2.23
N VAL A 33 8.96 0.97 2.59
CA VAL A 33 8.12 2.07 2.09
C VAL A 33 7.99 3.11 3.21
N ASP A 34 7.98 4.39 2.87
CA ASP A 34 7.70 5.45 3.84
C ASP A 34 6.32 5.20 4.51
N PRO A 35 6.26 5.08 5.86
CA PRO A 35 5.00 4.95 6.56
C PRO A 35 4.03 6.11 6.28
N LYS A 36 4.52 7.34 6.10
CA LYS A 36 3.67 8.50 5.78
C LYS A 36 2.98 8.34 4.43
N LEU A 37 3.72 7.89 3.41
CA LEU A 37 3.17 7.53 2.10
C LEU A 37 2.11 6.44 2.23
N THR A 38 2.39 5.40 3.00
CA THR A 38 1.46 4.29 3.25
C THR A 38 0.15 4.81 3.88
N PHE A 39 0.23 5.66 4.90
CA PHE A 39 -0.95 6.27 5.51
C PHE A 39 -1.74 7.17 4.56
N ALA A 40 -1.04 7.96 3.73
CA ALA A 40 -1.68 8.83 2.77
C ALA A 40 -2.51 8.04 1.74
N ILE A 41 -1.94 6.95 1.21
CA ILE A 41 -2.63 6.04 0.28
C ILE A 41 -3.83 5.37 0.96
N VAL A 42 -3.66 4.86 2.18
CA VAL A 42 -4.75 4.25 2.95
C VAL A 42 -5.91 5.21 3.16
N ARG A 43 -5.63 6.48 3.44
CA ARG A 43 -6.66 7.52 3.60
C ARG A 43 -7.45 7.77 2.32
N VAL A 44 -6.77 7.89 1.18
CA VAL A 44 -7.40 8.06 -0.14
C VAL A 44 -8.27 6.85 -0.49
N GLY A 45 -7.75 5.64 -0.32
CA GLY A 45 -8.50 4.41 -0.54
C GLY A 45 -9.70 4.28 0.40
N GLY A 46 -9.57 4.69 1.66
CA GLY A 46 -10.66 4.75 2.64
C GLY A 46 -11.80 5.66 2.20
N ASN A 47 -11.49 6.87 1.71
CA ASN A 47 -12.48 7.82 1.20
C ASN A 47 -13.24 7.25 0.00
N LEU A 48 -12.53 6.65 -0.95
CA LEU A 48 -13.13 6.04 -2.14
C LEU A 48 -14.06 4.88 -1.74
N ASN A 49 -13.62 4.02 -0.83
CA ASN A 49 -14.39 2.88 -0.36
C ASN A 49 -15.66 3.32 0.40
N GLN A 50 -15.59 4.40 1.18
CA GLN A 50 -16.79 4.97 1.82
C GLN A 50 -17.79 5.48 0.78
N LEU A 51 -17.33 6.17 -0.26
CA LEU A 51 -18.18 6.62 -1.36
C LEU A 51 -18.83 5.43 -2.08
N SER A 52 -18.06 4.40 -2.42
CA SER A 52 -18.58 3.17 -3.04
C SER A 52 -19.62 2.48 -2.15
N ARG A 53 -19.35 2.32 -0.86
CA ARG A 53 -20.31 1.70 0.08
C ARG A 53 -21.59 2.50 0.21
N TRP A 54 -21.50 3.83 0.25
CA TRP A 54 -22.68 4.69 0.31
C TRP A 54 -23.53 4.57 -0.96
N ILE A 55 -22.91 4.62 -2.15
CA ILE A 55 -23.58 4.42 -3.44
C ILE A 55 -24.25 3.04 -3.48
N ASN A 56 -23.49 1.98 -3.19
CA ASN A 56 -24.01 0.61 -3.23
C ASN A 56 -25.15 0.41 -2.23
N GLY A 57 -25.06 1.04 -1.05
CA GLY A 57 -26.14 1.04 -0.06
C GLY A 57 -27.40 1.73 -0.58
N ALA A 58 -27.28 2.91 -1.20
CA ALA A 58 -28.40 3.63 -1.78
C ALA A 58 -29.07 2.85 -2.93
N VAL A 59 -28.27 2.24 -3.81
CA VAL A 59 -28.76 1.38 -4.90
C VAL A 59 -29.50 0.17 -4.35
N LYS A 60 -28.91 -0.54 -3.38
CA LYS A 60 -29.54 -1.70 -2.74
C LYS A 60 -30.87 -1.36 -2.05
N SER A 61 -31.01 -0.14 -1.53
CA SER A 61 -32.26 0.36 -0.94
C SER A 61 -33.27 0.92 -1.96
N GLY A 62 -33.03 0.79 -3.26
CA GLY A 62 -33.93 1.34 -4.29
C GLY A 62 -33.91 2.87 -4.40
N ARG A 63 -32.94 3.55 -3.77
CA ARG A 63 -32.81 5.02 -3.74
C ARG A 63 -31.77 5.53 -4.75
N ALA A 64 -31.49 4.77 -5.80
CA ALA A 64 -30.51 5.15 -6.82
C ALA A 64 -30.85 6.49 -7.49
N SER A 65 -32.14 6.79 -7.70
CA SER A 65 -32.62 8.05 -8.27
C SER A 65 -32.37 9.28 -7.38
N GLN A 66 -32.05 9.08 -6.10
CA GLN A 66 -31.73 10.16 -5.15
C GLN A 66 -30.23 10.49 -5.13
N ILE A 67 -29.41 9.74 -5.87
CA ILE A 67 -27.97 9.98 -5.94
C ILE A 67 -27.70 11.17 -6.85
N ASP A 68 -27.16 12.23 -6.27
CA ASP A 68 -26.71 13.41 -6.99
C ASP A 68 -25.35 13.12 -7.67
N ALA A 69 -25.39 12.87 -8.98
CA ALA A 69 -24.22 12.54 -9.78
C ALA A 69 -23.16 13.65 -9.77
N LEU A 70 -23.56 14.94 -9.71
CA LEU A 70 -22.63 16.06 -9.67
C LEU A 70 -21.86 16.08 -8.34
N LYS A 71 -22.54 15.83 -7.22
CA LYS A 71 -21.87 15.70 -5.91
C LYS A 71 -20.90 14.53 -5.86
N VAL A 72 -21.29 13.39 -6.44
CA VAL A 72 -20.41 12.21 -6.55
C VAL A 72 -19.17 12.55 -7.40
N ALA A 73 -19.36 13.15 -8.57
CA ALA A 73 -18.25 13.57 -9.45
C ALA A 73 -17.32 14.57 -8.76
N ALA A 74 -17.86 15.59 -8.09
CA ALA A 74 -17.07 16.55 -7.33
C ALA A 74 -16.22 15.86 -6.24
N ARG A 75 -16.79 14.87 -5.53
CA ARG A 75 -16.05 14.11 -4.52
C ARG A 75 -14.93 13.26 -5.13
N LEU A 76 -15.17 12.65 -6.29
CA LEU A 76 -14.15 11.89 -7.02
C LEU A 76 -12.99 12.78 -7.48
N VAL A 77 -13.28 13.96 -8.01
CA VAL A 77 -12.25 14.95 -8.40
C VAL A 77 -11.41 15.37 -7.19
N VAL A 78 -12.01 15.56 -6.02
CA VAL A 78 -11.24 15.86 -4.80
C VAL A 78 -10.30 14.71 -4.43
N ILE A 79 -10.75 13.46 -4.53
CA ILE A 79 -9.94 12.27 -4.23
C ILE A 79 -8.79 12.13 -5.24
N GLU A 80 -9.07 12.34 -6.53
CA GLU A 80 -8.08 12.35 -7.60
C GLU A 80 -6.99 13.41 -7.34
N ARG A 81 -7.38 14.65 -7.03
CA ARG A 81 -6.43 15.74 -6.71
C ARG A 81 -5.55 15.41 -5.50
N GLN A 82 -6.12 14.82 -4.44
CA GLN A 82 -5.35 14.37 -3.28
C GLN A 82 -4.32 13.30 -3.68
N MET A 83 -4.70 12.37 -4.55
CA MET A 83 -3.81 11.35 -5.07
C MET A 83 -2.69 11.95 -5.94
N ALA A 84 -3.02 12.90 -6.81
CA ALA A 84 -2.05 13.61 -7.64
C ALA A 84 -1.02 14.36 -6.78
N GLN A 85 -1.44 14.98 -5.68
CA GLN A 85 -0.54 15.63 -4.71
C GLN A 85 0.40 14.63 -4.03
N ILE A 86 -0.10 13.46 -3.63
CA ILE A 86 0.73 12.39 -3.06
C ILE A 86 1.76 11.93 -4.08
N VAL A 87 1.36 11.67 -5.33
CA VAL A 87 2.27 11.26 -6.40
C VAL A 87 3.34 12.33 -6.64
N ALA A 88 2.93 13.60 -6.84
CA ALA A 88 3.87 14.70 -7.07
C ALA A 88 4.91 14.85 -5.94
N ALA A 89 4.47 14.75 -4.68
CA ALA A 89 5.35 14.85 -3.53
C ALA A 89 6.38 13.71 -3.41
N HIS A 90 6.11 12.55 -4.02
CA HIS A 90 6.98 11.37 -3.92
C HIS A 90 7.70 11.01 -5.22
N THR A 91 7.28 11.55 -6.37
CA THR A 91 7.98 11.42 -7.65
C THR A 91 8.99 12.58 -7.87
N GLY A 92 8.76 13.75 -7.28
CA GLY A 92 9.67 14.91 -7.39
C GLY A 92 10.89 14.92 -6.46
N GLY A 93 11.03 13.93 -5.56
CA GLY A 93 12.16 13.81 -4.63
C GLY A 93 13.28 12.86 -5.10
N GLY A 94 13.31 12.57 -6.41
CA GLY A 94 14.24 11.63 -7.05
C GLY A 94 15.33 12.28 -7.90
N GLU A 95 15.58 13.59 -7.73
CA GLU A 95 16.78 14.28 -8.22
C GLU A 95 17.69 14.67 -7.06
#